data_AF-A0A699Q9F6-F1
#
_entry.id   AF-A0A699Q9F6-F1
#
_cell.length_a   1.000
_cell.length_b   1.000
_cell.length_c   1.000
_cell.angle_alpha   90.00
_cell.angle_beta   90.00
_cell.angle_gamma   90.00
#
_symmetry.space_group_name_H-M   'P 1'
#
loop_
_entity.id
_entity.type
_entity.pdbx_description
1 polymer ?
#
loop_
_entity_poly.entity_id
_entity_poly.type
_entity_poly.pdbx_seq_one_letter_code
_entity_poly.pdbx_strand_id
1 'polypeptide(L)'
;RDAKKERSLSQQALLRKLLSGALAGGYTDPELLAGPTYELMKGSCKSLVELEYHLEEVAVQIQSDRLCDEAQRENEEFLKTVDENMQKIIKEQVKEQVKVQVSKILLRIEQAMNEQLEAEVLTRLFHSSRTSYAVAADLSEMELKKIFIEKMKGNKSIQRSNEQRNLYKALVEAYESDKIILDTYGETVTLKR
;
A
#
# COMPACT_ATOMS: atom_id res chain seq x y z
N ARG A 1 57.91 2.18 7.93
CA ARG A 1 59.35 1.79 7.93
C ARG A 1 60.21 2.91 8.52
N ASP A 2 59.81 4.17 8.33
CA ASP A 2 60.55 5.35 8.78
C ASP A 2 60.47 5.61 10.29
N ALA A 3 59.31 5.39 10.91
CA ALA A 3 59.15 5.53 12.37
C ALA A 3 60.08 4.62 13.18
N LYS A 4 60.28 3.36 12.73
CA LYS A 4 61.17 2.41 13.41
C LYS A 4 62.65 2.83 13.32
N LYS A 5 63.02 3.52 12.24
CA LYS A 5 64.38 4.04 12.00
C LYS A 5 64.65 5.32 12.78
N GLU A 6 63.70 6.26 12.83
CA GLU A 6 63.79 7.45 13.69
C GLU A 6 63.86 7.08 15.17
N ARG A 7 63.11 6.06 15.59
CA ARG A 7 63.09 5.56 16.97
C ARG A 7 64.40 4.90 17.39
N SER A 8 65.02 4.12 16.51
CA SER A 8 66.38 3.60 16.68
C SER A 8 67.41 4.73 16.88
N LEU A 9 67.30 5.81 16.10
CA LEU A 9 68.20 6.96 16.21
C LEU A 9 67.99 7.73 17.53
N SER A 10 66.73 7.89 17.95
CA SER A 10 66.39 8.53 19.22
C SER A 10 66.85 7.71 20.43
N GLN A 11 66.70 6.37 20.39
CA GLN A 11 67.23 5.45 21.39
C GLN A 11 68.76 5.55 21.50
N GLN A 12 69.46 5.60 20.36
CA GLN A 12 70.91 5.77 20.33
C GLN A 12 71.36 7.12 20.89
N ALA A 13 70.58 8.18 20.69
CA ALA A 13 70.84 9.51 21.25
C ALA A 13 70.60 9.57 22.77
N LEU A 14 69.56 8.90 23.27
CA LEU A 14 69.26 8.80 24.71
C LEU A 14 70.35 8.04 25.46
N LEU A 15 70.79 6.90 24.91
CA LEU A 15 71.87 6.08 25.46
C LEU A 15 73.18 6.88 25.55
N ARG A 16 73.51 7.66 24.53
CA ARG A 16 74.67 8.57 24.55
C ARG A 16 74.54 9.67 25.60
N LYS A 17 73.37 10.27 25.76
CA LYS A 17 73.12 11.32 26.78
C LYS A 17 73.24 10.77 28.21
N LEU A 18 72.66 9.61 28.48
CA LEU A 18 72.75 8.95 29.79
C LEU A 18 74.19 8.54 30.12
N LEU A 19 74.91 7.97 29.16
CA LEU A 19 76.34 7.66 29.31
C LEU A 19 77.18 8.93 29.53
N SER A 20 76.93 10.01 28.78
CA SER A 20 77.65 11.28 28.97
C SER A 20 77.36 11.95 30.31
N GLY A 21 76.13 11.83 30.83
CA GLY A 21 75.75 12.35 32.14
C GLY A 21 76.41 11.59 33.29
N ALA A 22 76.56 10.26 33.16
CA ALA A 22 77.30 9.43 34.11
C ALA A 22 78.81 9.72 34.09
N LEU A 23 79.37 10.05 32.91
CA LEU A 23 80.79 10.35 32.73
C LEU A 23 81.18 11.80 33.11
N ALA A 24 80.22 12.72 33.19
CA ALA A 24 80.45 14.11 33.61
C ALA A 24 80.81 14.24 35.11
N GLY A 25 80.69 13.17 35.90
CA GLY A 25 81.05 13.10 37.32
C GLY A 25 82.55 12.93 37.63
N GLY A 26 83.44 13.01 36.64
CA GLY A 26 84.89 13.13 36.88
C GLY A 26 85.66 11.83 37.14
N TYR A 27 85.14 10.67 36.72
CA TYR A 27 85.90 9.41 36.77
C TYR A 27 86.12 8.88 35.35
N THR A 28 87.16 9.40 34.68
CA THR A 28 87.69 8.83 33.42
C THR A 28 88.73 7.75 33.75
N ASP A 29 88.32 6.75 34.53
CA ASP A 29 89.14 5.56 34.78
C ASP A 29 88.59 4.37 33.96
N PRO A 30 89.36 3.82 32.99
CA PRO A 30 88.94 2.71 32.14
C PRO A 30 88.53 1.43 32.90
N GLU A 31 88.98 1.21 34.14
CA GLU A 31 88.67 -0.02 34.90
C GLU A 31 87.25 -0.02 35.50
N LEU A 32 86.67 1.15 35.81
CA LEU A 32 85.28 1.28 36.28
C LEU A 32 84.24 1.10 35.16
N LEU A 33 84.65 1.27 33.90
CA LEU A 33 83.84 1.02 32.70
C LEU A 33 83.70 -0.48 32.37
N ALA A 34 84.48 -1.36 32.99
CA ALA A 34 84.40 -2.82 32.85
C ALA A 34 83.90 -3.53 34.13
N GLY A 35 83.50 -2.77 35.15
CA GLY A 35 83.06 -3.30 36.44
C GLY A 35 81.57 -3.71 36.48
N PRO A 36 81.13 -4.45 37.51
CA PRO A 36 79.74 -4.93 37.67
C PRO A 36 78.67 -3.82 37.56
N THR A 37 79.01 -2.59 37.94
CA THR A 37 78.12 -1.43 37.86
C THR A 37 77.82 -1.01 36.41
N TYR A 38 78.80 -1.11 35.50
CA TYR A 38 78.59 -0.79 34.09
C TYR A 38 77.67 -1.82 33.41
N GLU A 39 77.87 -3.11 33.66
CA GLU A 39 77.02 -4.17 33.09
C GLU A 39 75.59 -4.09 33.65
N LEU A 40 75.43 -3.77 34.94
CA LEU A 40 74.11 -3.51 35.52
C LEU A 40 73.43 -2.32 34.85
N MET A 41 74.13 -1.19 34.70
CA MET A 41 73.60 0.01 34.05
C MET A 41 73.21 -0.25 32.58
N LYS A 42 74.03 -1.00 31.85
CA LYS A 42 73.76 -1.42 30.47
C LYS A 42 72.53 -2.33 30.38
N GLY A 43 72.38 -3.29 31.29
CA GLY A 43 71.20 -4.15 31.40
C GLY A 43 69.93 -3.38 31.74
N SER A 44 70.01 -2.41 32.66
CA SER A 44 68.90 -1.51 33.00
C SER A 44 68.49 -0.61 31.84
N CYS A 45 69.44 -0.04 31.10
CA CYS A 45 69.15 0.75 29.90
C CYS A 45 68.45 -0.07 28.82
N LYS A 46 68.85 -1.34 28.61
CA LYS A 46 68.17 -2.24 27.67
C LYS A 46 66.71 -2.49 28.08
N SER A 47 66.49 -2.78 29.37
CA SER A 47 65.15 -3.03 29.92
C SER A 47 64.24 -1.80 29.84
N LEU A 48 64.78 -0.59 30.06
CA LEU A 48 64.04 0.66 29.95
C LEU A 48 63.57 0.93 28.52
N VAL A 49 64.41 0.64 27.52
CA VAL A 49 64.05 0.81 26.10
C VAL A 49 62.97 -0.18 25.66
N GLU A 50 63.04 -1.43 26.13
CA GLU A 50 61.98 -2.43 25.86
C GLU A 50 60.64 -2.02 26.51
N LEU A 51 60.68 -1.48 27.73
CA LEU A 51 59.48 -0.99 28.42
C LEU A 51 58.88 0.23 27.73
N GLU A 52 59.69 1.21 27.33
CA GLU A 52 59.25 2.37 26.56
C GLU A 52 58.62 1.95 25.22
N TYR A 53 59.19 0.94 24.56
CA TYR A 53 58.63 0.37 23.35
C TYR A 53 57.21 -0.17 23.56
N HIS A 54 57.04 -1.01 24.58
CA HIS A 54 55.76 -1.62 24.90
C HIS A 54 54.71 -0.59 25.38
N LEU A 55 55.12 0.43 26.14
CA LEU A 55 54.20 1.49 26.57
C LEU A 55 53.64 2.29 25.39
N GLU A 56 54.46 2.60 24.39
CA GLU A 56 54.00 3.29 23.18
C GLU A 56 53.09 2.39 22.34
N GLU A 57 53.41 1.09 22.22
CA GLU A 57 52.56 0.11 21.52
C GLU A 57 51.17 -0.01 22.17
N VAL A 58 51.13 -0.11 23.50
CA VAL A 58 49.87 -0.11 24.26
C VAL A 58 49.11 1.21 24.11
N ALA A 59 49.80 2.36 24.12
CA ALA A 59 49.15 3.65 23.94
C ALA A 59 48.51 3.80 22.54
N VAL A 60 49.19 3.34 21.48
CA VAL A 60 48.65 3.32 20.11
C VAL A 60 47.45 2.38 20.01
N GLN A 61 47.53 1.19 20.62
CA GLN A 61 46.43 0.24 20.62
C GLN A 61 45.17 0.82 21.29
N ILE A 62 45.31 1.42 22.48
CA ILE A 62 44.18 2.04 23.19
C ILE A 62 43.55 3.16 22.36
N GLN A 63 44.35 3.97 21.68
CA GLN A 63 43.83 5.02 20.80
C GLN A 63 43.09 4.43 19.60
N SER A 64 43.63 3.39 18.98
CA SER A 64 42.99 2.69 17.87
C SER A 64 41.65 2.08 18.28
N ASP A 65 41.60 1.39 19.42
CA ASP A 65 40.38 0.75 19.92
C ASP A 65 39.29 1.80 20.18
N ARG A 66 39.66 2.93 20.81
CA ARG A 66 38.72 4.05 21.04
C ARG A 66 38.14 4.61 19.74
N LEU A 67 38.98 4.82 18.73
CA LEU A 67 38.54 5.31 17.43
C LEU A 67 37.64 4.30 16.72
N CYS A 68 37.92 3.00 16.84
CA CYS A 68 37.06 1.94 16.33
C CYS A 68 35.68 1.93 17.01
N ASP A 69 35.63 2.02 18.34
CA ASP A 69 34.38 2.05 19.10
C ASP A 69 33.53 3.29 18.77
N GLU A 70 34.17 4.45 18.59
CA GLU A 70 33.50 5.69 18.19
C GLU A 70 32.93 5.60 16.78
N ALA A 71 33.73 5.15 15.81
CA ALA A 71 33.27 4.93 14.44
C ALA A 71 32.13 3.90 14.38
N GLN A 72 32.16 2.85 15.21
CA GLN A 72 31.08 1.87 15.27
C GLN A 72 29.78 2.51 15.80
N ARG A 73 29.86 3.31 16.85
CA ARG A 73 28.70 4.03 17.41
C ARG A 73 28.08 5.00 16.41
N GLU A 74 28.91 5.77 15.70
CA GLU A 74 28.44 6.69 14.65
C GLU A 74 27.73 5.94 13.52
N ASN A 75 28.27 4.79 13.11
CA ASN A 75 27.64 3.96 12.09
C ASN A 75 26.29 3.40 12.56
N GLU A 76 26.18 2.96 13.81
CA GLU A 76 24.92 2.48 14.39
C GLU A 76 23.86 3.60 14.45
N GLU A 77 24.26 4.81 14.85
CA GLU A 77 23.38 5.98 14.87
C GLU A 77 22.92 6.39 13.46
N PHE A 78 23.83 6.37 12.49
CA PHE A 78 23.52 6.62 11.09
C PHE A 78 22.52 5.59 10.55
N LEU A 79 22.76 4.29 10.80
CA LEU A 79 21.86 3.22 10.36
C LEU A 79 20.47 3.36 10.98
N LYS A 80 20.39 3.70 12.27
CA LYS A 80 19.11 3.97 12.93
C LYS A 80 18.37 5.14 12.28
N THR A 81 19.07 6.23 11.97
CA THR A 81 18.50 7.40 11.29
C THR A 81 18.00 7.03 9.89
N VAL A 82 18.74 6.22 9.14
CA VAL A 82 18.35 5.74 7.82
C VAL A 82 17.10 4.86 7.91
N ASP A 83 17.04 3.92 8.86
CA ASP A 83 15.88 3.06 9.07
C ASP A 83 14.63 3.86 9.41
N GLU A 84 14.72 4.79 10.37
CA GLU A 84 13.61 5.68 10.74
C GLU A 84 13.10 6.50 9.54
N ASN A 85 14.01 7.02 8.72
CA ASN A 85 13.66 7.77 7.51
C ASN A 85 13.02 6.88 6.45
N MET A 86 13.55 5.68 6.21
CA MET A 86 12.97 4.73 5.26
C MET A 86 11.56 4.31 5.68
N GLN A 87 11.36 3.99 6.96
CA GLN A 87 10.04 3.66 7.49
C GLN A 87 9.06 4.83 7.30
N LYS A 88 9.49 6.06 7.57
CA LYS A 88 8.65 7.26 7.37
C LYS A 88 8.26 7.45 5.91
N ILE A 89 9.21 7.31 4.98
CA ILE A 89 8.97 7.43 3.53
C ILE A 89 7.99 6.35 3.06
N ILE A 90 8.22 5.09 3.43
CA ILE A 90 7.36 3.96 3.05
C ILE A 90 5.95 4.18 3.60
N LYS A 91 5.82 4.56 4.88
CA LYS A 91 4.52 4.79 5.52
C LYS A 91 3.73 5.89 4.82
N GLU A 92 4.34 7.03 4.53
CA GLU A 92 3.65 8.14 3.85
C GLU A 92 3.32 7.79 2.40
N GLN A 93 4.25 7.18 1.65
CA GLN A 93 3.98 6.75 0.27
C GLN A 93 2.85 5.73 0.19
N VAL A 94 2.87 4.69 1.04
CA VAL A 94 1.81 3.67 1.07
C VAL A 94 0.48 4.30 1.46
N LYS A 95 0.45 5.18 2.46
CA LYS A 95 -0.78 5.85 2.90
C LYS A 95 -1.41 6.69 1.79
N GLU A 96 -0.64 7.55 1.14
CA GLU A 96 -1.15 8.40 0.06
C GLU A 96 -1.52 7.59 -1.19
N GLN A 97 -0.71 6.61 -1.57
CA GLN A 97 -1.00 5.77 -2.72
C GLN A 97 -2.27 4.93 -2.50
N VAL A 98 -2.42 4.31 -1.32
CA VAL A 98 -3.63 3.56 -0.96
C VAL A 98 -4.85 4.47 -0.98
N LYS A 99 -4.76 5.67 -0.40
CA LYS A 99 -5.86 6.64 -0.40
C LYS A 99 -6.30 7.00 -1.82
N VAL A 100 -5.35 7.35 -2.70
CA VAL A 100 -5.64 7.70 -4.09
C VAL A 100 -6.25 6.52 -4.85
N GLN A 101 -5.73 5.30 -4.66
CA GLN A 101 -6.27 4.12 -5.33
C GLN A 101 -7.67 3.77 -4.83
N VAL A 102 -7.91 3.82 -3.52
CA VAL A 102 -9.23 3.57 -2.94
C VAL A 102 -10.24 4.59 -3.48
N SER A 103 -9.92 5.88 -3.54
CA SER A 103 -10.80 6.89 -4.13
C SER A 103 -11.11 6.61 -5.61
N LYS A 104 -10.12 6.19 -6.41
CA LYS A 104 -10.32 5.83 -7.82
C LYS A 104 -11.21 4.60 -7.98
N ILE A 105 -11.02 3.57 -7.15
CA ILE A 105 -11.83 2.36 -7.17
C ILE A 105 -13.27 2.68 -6.76
N LEU A 106 -13.44 3.45 -5.68
CA LEU A 106 -14.76 3.85 -5.20
C LEU A 106 -15.55 4.61 -6.27
N LEU A 107 -14.90 5.57 -6.95
CA LEU A 107 -15.51 6.33 -8.04
C LEU A 107 -15.95 5.42 -9.21
N ARG A 108 -15.13 4.43 -9.59
CA ARG A 108 -15.49 3.47 -10.64
C ARG A 108 -16.67 2.59 -10.25
N ILE A 109 -16.74 2.16 -8.99
CA ILE A 109 -17.88 1.36 -8.48
C ILE A 109 -19.15 2.20 -8.50
N GLU A 110 -19.10 3.43 -8.00
CA GLU A 110 -20.25 4.35 -7.99
C GLU A 110 -20.79 4.61 -9.40
N GLN A 111 -19.89 4.89 -10.35
CA GLN A 111 -20.26 5.09 -11.76
C GLN A 111 -20.90 3.84 -12.37
N ALA A 112 -20.28 2.67 -12.21
CA ALA A 112 -20.80 1.43 -12.78
C ALA A 112 -22.17 1.04 -12.17
N MET A 113 -22.36 1.25 -10.87
CA MET A 113 -23.64 1.01 -10.21
C MET A 113 -24.74 1.95 -10.75
N ASN A 114 -24.42 3.23 -10.94
CA ASN A 114 -25.39 4.19 -11.45
C ASN A 114 -25.80 3.89 -12.90
N GLU A 115 -24.83 3.61 -13.77
CA GLU A 115 -25.09 3.22 -15.16
C GLU A 115 -25.94 1.93 -15.25
N GLN A 116 -25.60 0.91 -14.44
CA GLN A 116 -26.35 -0.34 -14.41
C GLN A 116 -27.79 -0.12 -13.90
N LEU A 117 -27.96 0.65 -12.82
CA LEU A 117 -29.26 0.94 -12.25
C LEU A 117 -30.15 1.70 -13.23
N GLU A 118 -29.61 2.73 -13.90
CA GLU A 118 -30.34 3.49 -14.91
C GLU A 118 -30.81 2.60 -16.07
N ALA A 119 -29.94 1.71 -16.57
CA ALA A 119 -30.28 0.78 -17.63
C ALA A 119 -31.37 -0.22 -17.21
N GLU A 120 -31.29 -0.78 -16.00
CA GLU A 120 -32.30 -1.71 -15.49
C GLU A 120 -33.65 -1.03 -15.25
N VAL A 121 -33.65 0.18 -14.69
CA VAL A 121 -34.87 0.97 -14.49
C VAL A 121 -35.53 1.29 -15.83
N LEU A 122 -34.74 1.73 -16.81
CA LEU A 122 -35.24 2.07 -18.13
C LEU A 122 -35.83 0.86 -18.85
N THR A 123 -35.13 -0.28 -18.85
CA THR A 123 -35.62 -1.52 -19.46
C THR A 123 -36.91 -2.01 -18.78
N ARG A 124 -36.98 -1.99 -17.45
CA ARG A 124 -38.19 -2.34 -16.71
C ARG A 124 -39.36 -1.42 -17.04
N LEU A 125 -39.12 -0.10 -17.14
CA LEU A 125 -40.13 0.88 -17.55
C LEU A 125 -40.60 0.65 -18.99
N PHE A 126 -39.68 0.37 -19.93
CA PHE A 126 -40.04 0.03 -21.30
C PHE A 126 -40.92 -1.21 -21.39
N HIS A 127 -40.58 -2.26 -20.65
CA HIS A 127 -41.41 -3.46 -20.58
C HIS A 127 -42.79 -3.18 -19.99
N SER A 128 -42.85 -2.45 -18.88
CA SER A 128 -44.12 -2.06 -18.25
C SER A 128 -44.98 -1.20 -19.17
N SER A 129 -44.38 -0.23 -19.86
CA SER A 129 -45.06 0.65 -20.81
C SER A 129 -45.63 -0.14 -21.98
N ARG A 130 -44.82 -1.04 -22.58
CA ARG A 130 -45.28 -1.90 -23.68
C ARG A 130 -46.46 -2.78 -23.27
N THR A 131 -46.42 -3.37 -22.08
CA THR A 131 -47.56 -4.14 -21.53
C THR A 131 -48.77 -3.24 -21.28
N SER A 132 -48.57 -2.04 -20.71
CA SER A 132 -49.65 -1.08 -20.48
C SER A 132 -50.34 -0.65 -21.77
N TYR A 133 -49.58 -0.39 -22.84
CA TYR A 133 -50.14 -0.04 -24.15
C TYR A 133 -50.93 -1.18 -24.77
N ALA A 134 -50.44 -2.42 -24.68
CA ALA A 134 -51.18 -3.59 -25.17
C ALA A 134 -52.51 -3.75 -24.43
N VAL A 135 -52.49 -3.70 -23.09
CA VAL A 135 -53.69 -3.79 -22.26
C VAL A 135 -54.68 -2.66 -22.56
N ALA A 136 -54.20 -1.42 -22.75
CA ALA A 136 -55.04 -0.29 -23.11
C ALA A 136 -55.71 -0.46 -24.49
N ALA A 137 -54.99 -1.04 -25.47
CA ALA A 137 -55.55 -1.35 -26.78
C ALA A 137 -56.68 -2.39 -26.68
N ASP A 138 -56.45 -3.50 -25.96
CA ASP A 138 -57.45 -4.56 -25.76
C ASP A 138 -58.72 -4.04 -25.05
N LEU A 139 -58.54 -3.20 -24.01
CA LEU A 139 -59.63 -2.50 -23.32
C LEU A 139 -60.43 -1.61 -24.29
N SER A 140 -59.75 -0.83 -25.14
CA SER A 140 -60.42 0.04 -26.12
C SER A 140 -61.19 -0.75 -27.18
N GLU A 141 -60.66 -1.90 -27.63
CA GLU A 141 -61.36 -2.80 -28.55
C GLU A 141 -62.65 -3.34 -27.92
N MET A 142 -62.60 -3.72 -26.64
CA MET A 142 -63.75 -4.20 -25.89
C MET A 142 -64.82 -3.11 -25.70
N GLU A 143 -64.43 -1.87 -25.41
CA GLU A 143 -65.36 -0.73 -25.34
C GLU A 143 -66.06 -0.47 -26.69
N LEU A 144 -65.32 -0.55 -27.80
CA LEU A 144 -65.88 -0.43 -29.15
C LEU A 144 -66.86 -1.55 -29.48
N LYS A 145 -66.53 -2.81 -29.14
CA LYS A 145 -67.42 -3.97 -29.29
C LYS A 145 -68.74 -3.74 -28.54
N LYS A 146 -68.68 -3.27 -27.29
CA LYS A 146 -69.86 -2.94 -26.47
C LYS A 146 -70.75 -1.88 -27.12
N ILE A 147 -70.17 -0.79 -27.59
CA ILE A 147 -70.91 0.30 -28.26
C ILE A 147 -71.62 -0.23 -29.51
N PHE A 148 -70.96 -1.09 -30.29
CA PHE A 148 -71.54 -1.66 -31.49
C PHE A 148 -72.72 -2.60 -31.20
N ILE A 149 -72.61 -3.46 -30.17
CA ILE A 149 -73.70 -4.32 -29.69
C ILE A 149 -74.94 -3.48 -29.33
N GLU A 150 -74.78 -2.41 -28.54
CA GLU A 150 -75.89 -1.55 -28.12
C GLU A 150 -76.53 -0.81 -29.29
N LYS A 151 -75.71 -0.28 -30.22
CA LYS A 151 -76.21 0.35 -31.45
C LYS A 151 -76.98 -0.64 -32.33
N MET A 152 -76.47 -1.86 -32.49
CA MET A 152 -77.20 -2.88 -33.22
C MET A 152 -78.52 -3.16 -32.54
N LYS A 153 -78.54 -3.44 -31.22
CA LYS A 153 -79.74 -3.76 -30.44
C LYS A 153 -80.86 -2.71 -30.59
N GLY A 154 -80.50 -1.42 -30.66
CA GLY A 154 -81.44 -0.31 -30.91
C GLY A 154 -81.90 -0.16 -32.37
N ASN A 155 -81.21 -0.77 -33.34
CA ASN A 155 -81.61 -0.74 -34.75
C ASN A 155 -82.75 -1.71 -35.02
N LYS A 156 -83.89 -1.19 -35.51
CA LYS A 156 -85.08 -1.98 -35.89
C LYS A 156 -84.84 -3.02 -37.01
N SER A 157 -83.65 -3.04 -37.64
CA SER A 157 -83.34 -3.91 -38.77
C SER A 157 -82.70 -5.25 -38.43
N ILE A 158 -82.21 -5.51 -37.20
CA ILE A 158 -81.49 -6.77 -36.86
C ILE A 158 -82.31 -8.02 -37.24
N GLN A 159 -83.63 -7.90 -37.26
CA GLN A 159 -84.53 -8.99 -37.55
C GLN A 159 -84.69 -9.30 -39.05
N ARG A 160 -84.17 -8.47 -39.97
CA ARG A 160 -84.44 -8.55 -41.41
C ARG A 160 -83.56 -9.53 -42.19
N SER A 161 -82.31 -9.78 -41.79
CA SER A 161 -81.45 -10.76 -42.47
C SER A 161 -80.83 -11.74 -41.48
N ASN A 162 -80.60 -12.97 -41.98
CA ASN A 162 -79.97 -14.02 -41.18
C ASN A 162 -78.50 -13.66 -40.88
N GLU A 163 -77.81 -12.96 -41.79
CA GLU A 163 -76.43 -12.51 -41.54
C GLU A 163 -76.34 -11.52 -40.37
N GLN A 164 -77.26 -10.54 -40.27
CA GLN A 164 -77.24 -9.56 -39.17
C GLN A 164 -77.48 -10.23 -37.81
N ARG A 165 -78.37 -11.23 -37.76
CA ARG A 165 -78.68 -11.96 -36.53
C ARG A 165 -77.50 -12.85 -36.09
N ASN A 166 -76.83 -13.49 -37.05
CA ASN A 166 -75.62 -14.28 -36.80
C ASN A 166 -74.45 -13.40 -36.35
N LEU A 167 -74.25 -12.25 -36.98
CA LEU A 167 -73.20 -11.30 -36.61
C LEU A 167 -73.41 -10.73 -35.19
N TYR A 168 -74.64 -10.34 -34.85
CA TYR A 168 -74.98 -9.88 -33.50
C TYR A 168 -74.69 -10.96 -32.45
N LYS A 169 -75.12 -12.21 -32.69
CA LYS A 169 -74.87 -13.34 -31.80
C LYS A 169 -73.37 -13.58 -31.60
N ALA A 170 -72.60 -13.63 -32.69
CA ALA A 170 -71.15 -13.84 -32.63
C ALA A 170 -70.43 -12.71 -31.86
N LEU A 171 -70.87 -11.45 -32.02
CA LEU A 171 -70.27 -10.31 -31.33
C LEU A 171 -70.57 -10.32 -29.83
N VAL A 172 -71.79 -10.70 -29.44
CA VAL A 172 -72.16 -10.88 -28.02
C VAL A 172 -71.35 -12.01 -27.39
N GLU A 173 -71.22 -13.14 -28.07
CA GLU A 173 -70.40 -14.28 -27.58
C GLU A 173 -68.92 -13.90 -27.43
N ALA A 174 -68.35 -13.16 -28.39
CA ALA A 174 -66.98 -12.67 -28.31
C ALA A 174 -66.79 -11.68 -27.15
N TYR A 175 -67.72 -10.72 -26.97
CA TYR A 175 -67.67 -9.73 -25.89
C TYR A 175 -67.76 -10.38 -24.50
N GLU A 176 -68.66 -11.34 -24.30
CA GLU A 176 -68.76 -12.06 -23.02
C GLU A 176 -67.51 -12.90 -22.75
N SER A 177 -66.90 -13.48 -23.79
CA SER A 177 -65.62 -14.21 -23.65
C SER A 177 -64.48 -13.30 -23.23
N ASP A 178 -64.32 -12.15 -23.90
CA ASP A 178 -63.30 -11.15 -23.58
C ASP A 178 -63.47 -10.61 -22.15
N LYS A 179 -64.72 -10.40 -21.71
CA LYS A 179 -65.05 -9.95 -20.36
C LYS A 179 -64.63 -10.97 -19.28
N ILE A 180 -64.90 -12.26 -19.48
CA ILE A 180 -64.46 -13.32 -18.56
C ILE A 180 -62.93 -13.35 -18.45
N ILE A 181 -62.22 -13.19 -19.58
CA ILE A 181 -60.74 -13.12 -19.59
C ILE A 181 -60.24 -11.91 -18.79
N LEU A 182 -60.90 -10.75 -18.91
CA LEU A 182 -60.52 -9.55 -18.19
C LEU A 182 -60.78 -9.66 -16.68
N ASP A 183 -61.94 -10.19 -16.29
CA ASP A 183 -62.34 -10.36 -14.88
C ASP A 183 -61.38 -11.33 -14.16
N THR A 184 -61.00 -12.43 -14.81
CA THR A 184 -60.01 -13.40 -14.27
C THR A 184 -58.59 -12.82 -14.18
N TYR A 185 -58.21 -11.90 -15.07
CA TYR A 185 -56.96 -11.16 -14.97
C TYR A 185 -56.96 -10.17 -13.79
N GLY A 186 -58.09 -9.50 -13.51
CA GLY A 186 -58.24 -8.60 -12.36
C GLY A 186 -58.08 -9.31 -11.01
N GLU A 187 -58.61 -10.52 -10.88
CA GLU A 187 -58.46 -11.36 -9.67
C GLU A 187 -57.01 -11.85 -9.47
N THR A 188 -56.29 -12.16 -10.54
CA THR A 188 -54.90 -12.64 -10.44
C THR A 188 -53.89 -11.54 -10.13
N VAL A 189 -54.14 -10.30 -10.56
CA VAL A 189 -53.30 -9.13 -10.23
C VAL A 189 -53.47 -8.68 -8.78
N THR A 190 -54.68 -8.80 -8.22
CA THR A 190 -54.97 -8.44 -6.82
C THR A 190 -54.42 -9.47 -5.81
N LEU A 191 -54.29 -10.74 -6.20
CA LEU A 191 -53.69 -11.81 -5.37
C LEU A 191 -52.16 -11.76 -5.26
N LYS A 192 -51.46 -11.04 -6.15
CA LYS A 192 -49.99 -10.99 -6.22
C LYS A 192 -49.36 -9.74 -5.57
N ARG A 193 -50.17 -8.86 -4.99
CA ARG A 193 -49.74 -7.62 -4.33
C ARG A 193 -49.71 -7.78 -2.82
#